data_AF-A0A2S1JWP9-F1
#
_entry.id   AF-A0A2S1JWP9-F1
#
_cell.length_a   1.000
_cell.length_b   1.000
_cell.length_c   1.000
_cell.angle_alpha   90.00
_cell.angle_beta   90.00
_cell.angle_gamma   90.00
#
_symmetry.space_group_name_H-M   'P 1'
#
loop_
_entity.id
_entity.type
_entity.pdbx_description
1 polymer ?
#
loop_
_entity_poly.entity_id
_entity_poly.type
_entity_poly.pdbx_seq_one_letter_code
_entity_poly.pdbx_strand_id
1 'polypeptide(L)'
;MFQEYEQIEQQIAEHQARIEELQEQMAQAERKKDGVIAYDKALVNLAAEYHMEEEEFFVARGQQIVEWLVAQLGDEDPADYVQTLKARVARHLKKEGDSPRRGRRAAPAAKTAEPKLETGHYRNPYTGATVEKKKRNPKALSQWIDEYGLDTVKEWKI
;
A
#
# COMPACT_ATOMS: atom_id res chain seq x y z
N MET A 1 -18.73 63.58 17.43
CA MET A 1 -20.14 63.13 17.39
C MET A 1 -20.57 62.70 15.99
N PHE A 2 -20.40 63.52 14.93
CA PHE A 2 -20.76 63.07 13.56
C PHE A 2 -19.72 62.14 12.89
N GLN A 3 -18.43 62.29 13.21
CA GLN A 3 -17.37 61.44 12.63
C GLN A 3 -17.45 59.97 13.07
N GLU A 4 -17.84 59.69 14.31
CA GLU A 4 -18.00 58.31 14.80
C GLU A 4 -19.17 57.62 14.10
N TYR A 5 -20.24 58.36 13.82
CA TYR A 5 -21.39 57.87 13.06
C TYR A 5 -21.00 57.51 11.62
N GLU A 6 -20.29 58.40 10.92
CA GLU A 6 -19.78 58.15 9.56
C GLU A 6 -18.83 56.93 9.51
N GLN A 7 -17.97 56.77 10.52
CA GLN A 7 -17.09 55.59 10.63
C GLN A 7 -17.88 54.29 10.81
N ILE A 8 -18.94 54.31 11.63
CA ILE A 8 -19.82 53.16 11.82
C ILE A 8 -20.55 52.82 10.52
N GLU A 9 -21.07 53.82 9.79
CA GLU A 9 -21.72 53.60 8.50
C GLU A 9 -20.76 52.97 7.48
N GLN A 10 -19.50 53.45 7.43
CA GLN A 10 -18.49 52.87 6.55
C GLN A 10 -18.18 51.41 6.91
N GLN A 11 -18.02 51.09 8.20
CA GLN A 11 -17.80 49.71 8.65
C GLN A 11 -18.97 48.79 8.32
N ILE A 12 -20.21 49.26 8.47
CA ILE A 12 -21.40 48.51 8.10
C ILE A 12 -21.38 48.21 6.59
N ALA A 13 -21.08 49.21 5.76
CA ALA A 13 -21.00 49.03 4.31
C ALA A 13 -19.90 48.04 3.91
N GLU A 14 -18.72 48.12 4.52
CA GLU A 14 -17.61 47.18 4.29
C GLU A 14 -17.99 45.75 4.68
N HIS A 15 -18.64 45.56 5.84
CA HIS A 15 -19.11 44.24 6.26
C HIS A 15 -20.21 43.69 5.37
N GLN A 16 -21.14 44.52 4.89
CA GLN A 16 -22.19 44.11 3.95
C GLN A 16 -21.58 43.65 2.63
N ALA A 17 -20.63 44.40 2.07
CA ALA A 17 -19.91 44.00 0.87
C ALA A 17 -19.16 42.67 1.07
N ARG A 18 -18.53 42.48 2.23
CA ARG A 18 -17.86 41.21 2.55
C ARG A 18 -18.82 40.04 2.71
N ILE A 19 -20.01 40.26 3.27
CA ILE A 19 -21.06 39.24 3.38
C ILE A 19 -21.53 38.82 1.99
N GLU A 20 -21.79 39.77 1.10
CA GLU A 20 -22.21 39.51 -0.28
C GLU A 20 -21.15 38.70 -1.04
N GLU A 21 -19.87 39.10 -0.95
CA GLU A 21 -18.76 38.36 -1.55
C GLU A 21 -18.68 36.92 -1.03
N LEU A 22 -18.81 36.71 0.28
CA LEU A 22 -18.79 35.37 0.87
C LEU A 22 -20.01 34.53 0.45
N GLN A 23 -21.18 35.15 0.31
CA GLN A 23 -22.38 34.47 -0.19
C GLN A 23 -22.20 34.03 -1.65
N GLU A 24 -21.61 34.87 -2.49
CA GLU A 24 -21.27 34.50 -3.87
C GLU A 24 -20.25 33.36 -3.91
N GLN A 25 -19.21 33.41 -3.08
CA GLN A 25 -18.23 32.33 -2.95
C GLN A 25 -18.89 31.02 -2.50
N MET A 26 -19.82 31.07 -1.54
CA MET A 26 -20.59 29.91 -1.11
C MET A 26 -21.44 29.34 -2.24
N ALA A 27 -22.19 30.18 -2.96
CA ALA A 27 -23.01 29.75 -4.09
C ALA A 27 -22.16 29.13 -5.22
N GLN A 28 -20.99 29.71 -5.50
CA GLN A 28 -20.04 29.14 -6.46
C GLN A 28 -19.48 27.79 -5.99
N ALA A 29 -19.16 27.65 -4.70
CA ALA A 29 -18.69 26.40 -4.13
C ALA A 29 -19.77 25.30 -4.20
N GLU A 30 -21.01 25.64 -3.89
CA GLU A 30 -22.17 24.74 -4.01
C GLU A 30 -22.37 24.30 -5.46
N ARG A 31 -22.34 25.23 -6.42
CA ARG A 31 -22.43 24.91 -7.84
C ARG A 31 -21.31 23.99 -8.33
N LYS A 32 -20.07 24.19 -7.84
CA LYS A 32 -18.95 23.29 -8.15
C LYS A 32 -19.19 21.88 -7.61
N LYS A 33 -19.67 21.77 -6.38
CA LYS A 33 -20.02 20.49 -5.76
C LYS A 33 -21.09 19.74 -6.56
N ASP A 34 -22.15 20.43 -6.95
CA ASP A 34 -23.22 19.84 -7.78
C ASP A 34 -22.69 19.41 -9.16
N GLY A 35 -21.78 20.20 -9.73
CA GLY A 35 -21.10 19.87 -10.98
C GLY A 35 -20.30 18.56 -10.90
N VAL A 36 -19.61 18.30 -9.80
CA VAL A 36 -18.87 17.04 -9.59
C VAL A 36 -19.84 15.85 -9.52
N ILE A 37 -20.94 15.98 -8.77
CA ILE A 37 -21.96 14.92 -8.67
C ILE A 37 -22.59 14.63 -10.05
N ALA A 38 -22.88 15.67 -10.82
CA ALA A 38 -23.44 15.55 -12.16
C ALA A 38 -22.43 14.90 -13.12
N TYR A 39 -21.15 15.24 -13.01
CA TYR A 39 -20.07 14.65 -13.79
C TYR A 39 -19.94 13.14 -13.53
N ASP A 40 -19.92 12.72 -12.26
CA ASP A 40 -19.83 11.30 -11.90
C ASP A 40 -21.02 10.51 -12.46
N LYS A 41 -22.24 11.07 -12.33
CA LYS A 41 -23.43 10.45 -12.91
C LYS A 41 -23.36 10.35 -14.43
N ALA A 42 -22.83 11.38 -15.10
CA ALA A 42 -22.65 11.37 -16.55
C ALA A 42 -21.64 10.29 -16.99
N LEU A 43 -20.54 10.12 -16.25
CA LEU A 43 -19.58 9.04 -16.51
C LEU A 43 -20.20 7.66 -16.37
N VAL A 44 -20.98 7.42 -15.30
CA VAL A 44 -21.68 6.13 -15.11
C VAL A 44 -22.66 5.84 -16.25
N ASN A 45 -23.43 6.85 -16.67
CA ASN A 45 -24.36 6.68 -17.79
C ASN A 45 -23.63 6.39 -19.10
N LEU A 46 -22.51 7.09 -19.36
CA LEU A 46 -21.69 6.87 -20.55
C LEU A 46 -21.08 5.46 -20.53
N ALA A 47 -20.57 5.02 -19.39
CA ALA A 47 -20.06 3.67 -19.21
C ALA A 47 -21.13 2.63 -19.57
N ALA A 48 -22.35 2.81 -19.06
CA ALA A 48 -23.47 1.91 -19.36
C ALA A 48 -23.88 1.92 -20.85
N GLU A 49 -23.91 3.08 -21.50
CA GLU A 49 -24.27 3.23 -22.91
C GLU A 49 -23.29 2.50 -23.84
N TYR A 50 -21.99 2.58 -23.54
CA TYR A 50 -20.94 1.99 -24.36
C TYR A 50 -20.47 0.61 -23.85
N HIS A 51 -21.17 0.05 -22.86
CA HIS A 51 -20.83 -1.23 -22.23
C HIS A 51 -19.38 -1.28 -21.70
N MET A 52 -18.93 -0.18 -21.14
CA MET A 52 -17.59 -0.03 -20.57
C MET A 52 -17.61 -0.16 -19.05
N GLU A 53 -16.49 -0.60 -18.49
CA GLU A 53 -16.22 -0.54 -17.06
C GLU A 53 -15.51 0.77 -16.68
N GLU A 54 -15.68 1.22 -15.43
CA GLU A 54 -15.05 2.45 -14.92
C GLU A 54 -13.52 2.40 -15.05
N GLU A 55 -12.93 1.23 -14.84
CA GLU A 55 -11.47 1.02 -14.93
C GLU A 55 -10.92 1.34 -16.34
N GLU A 56 -11.72 1.09 -17.38
CA GLU A 56 -11.33 1.37 -18.76
C GLU A 56 -11.22 2.88 -19.02
N PHE A 57 -12.01 3.72 -18.32
CA PHE A 57 -11.85 5.17 -18.36
C PHE A 57 -10.54 5.60 -17.70
N PHE A 58 -10.16 4.99 -16.57
CA PHE A 58 -8.88 5.29 -15.93
C PHE A 58 -7.70 4.92 -16.83
N VAL A 59 -7.79 3.78 -17.54
CA VAL A 59 -6.77 3.37 -18.52
C VAL A 59 -6.72 4.36 -19.68
N ALA A 60 -7.87 4.71 -20.27
CA ALA A 60 -7.94 5.67 -21.38
C ALA A 60 -7.39 7.06 -21.01
N ARG A 61 -7.56 7.47 -19.75
CA ARG A 61 -7.04 8.74 -19.21
C ARG A 61 -5.69 8.61 -18.54
N GLY A 62 -5.10 7.42 -18.49
CA GLY A 62 -3.96 7.10 -17.64
C GLY A 62 -2.77 8.03 -17.88
N GLN A 63 -2.43 8.31 -19.15
CA GLN A 63 -1.34 9.22 -19.47
C GLN A 63 -1.59 10.63 -18.93
N GLN A 64 -2.80 11.17 -19.10
CA GLN A 64 -3.15 12.51 -18.64
C GLN A 64 -3.15 12.60 -17.11
N ILE A 65 -3.63 11.54 -16.43
CA ILE A 65 -3.58 11.43 -14.97
C ILE A 65 -2.14 11.45 -14.48
N VAL A 66 -1.24 10.69 -15.12
CA VAL A 66 0.18 10.65 -14.76
C VAL A 66 0.84 12.00 -14.98
N GLU A 67 0.65 12.63 -16.15
CA GLU A 67 1.20 13.95 -16.46
C GLU A 67 0.73 15.00 -15.44
N TRP A 68 -0.56 15.02 -15.12
CA TRP A 68 -1.13 15.91 -14.12
C TRP A 68 -0.57 15.67 -12.72
N LEU A 69 -0.37 14.41 -12.30
CA LEU A 69 0.24 14.07 -11.00
C LEU A 69 1.72 14.46 -10.94
N VAL A 70 2.49 14.21 -12.00
CA VAL A 70 3.93 14.55 -12.05
C VAL A 70 4.15 16.04 -11.94
N ALA A 71 3.30 16.85 -12.58
CA ALA A 71 3.38 18.31 -12.51
C ALA A 71 3.31 18.86 -11.07
N GLN A 72 2.63 18.16 -10.17
CA GLN A 72 2.42 18.59 -8.78
C GLN A 72 3.50 18.11 -7.81
N LEU A 73 4.46 17.29 -8.27
CA LEU A 73 5.45 16.71 -7.36
C LEU A 73 6.42 17.75 -6.80
N GLY A 74 6.63 18.87 -7.52
CA GLY A 74 7.51 19.96 -7.14
C GLY A 74 6.86 21.05 -6.28
N ASP A 75 5.57 20.95 -5.99
CA ASP A 75 4.84 21.97 -5.22
C ASP A 75 5.33 22.02 -3.77
N GLU A 76 5.54 23.23 -3.24
CA GLU A 76 5.96 23.46 -1.85
C GLU A 76 4.86 23.11 -0.85
N ASP A 77 3.59 23.28 -1.25
CA ASP A 77 2.39 22.90 -0.48
C ASP A 77 1.54 21.91 -1.28
N PRO A 78 1.94 20.62 -1.34
CA PRO A 78 1.25 19.63 -2.14
C PRO A 78 -0.05 19.18 -1.46
N ALA A 79 -1.10 19.00 -2.25
CA ALA A 79 -2.37 18.45 -1.78
C ALA A 79 -2.21 17.08 -1.08
N ASP A 80 -3.09 16.78 -0.13
CA ASP A 80 -3.03 15.58 0.72
C ASP A 80 -2.91 14.26 -0.07
N TYR A 81 -3.57 14.15 -1.22
CA TYR A 81 -3.48 12.95 -2.06
C TYR A 81 -2.08 12.79 -2.67
N VAL A 82 -1.40 13.89 -3.02
CA VAL A 82 -0.01 13.87 -3.53
C VAL A 82 0.93 13.42 -2.42
N GLN A 83 0.76 13.93 -1.20
CA GLN A 83 1.55 13.49 -0.04
C GLN A 83 1.34 11.99 0.25
N THR A 84 0.07 11.56 0.22
CA THR A 84 -0.30 10.15 0.41
C THR A 84 0.32 9.26 -0.67
N LEU A 85 0.29 9.71 -1.93
CA LEU A 85 0.89 8.99 -3.05
C LEU A 85 2.42 8.88 -2.89
N LYS A 86 3.11 9.99 -2.61
CA LYS A 86 4.56 10.01 -2.31
C LYS A 86 4.92 8.99 -1.23
N ALA A 87 4.18 8.98 -0.12
CA ALA A 87 4.41 8.06 0.98
C ALA A 87 4.18 6.59 0.60
N ARG A 88 3.10 6.28 -0.14
CA ARG A 88 2.81 4.92 -0.58
C ARG A 88 3.83 4.40 -1.59
N VAL A 89 4.21 5.22 -2.58
CA VAL A 89 5.23 4.87 -3.57
C VAL A 89 6.57 4.64 -2.88
N ALA A 90 7.00 5.52 -1.98
CA ALA A 90 8.24 5.33 -1.23
C ALA A 90 8.25 4.02 -0.41
N ARG A 91 7.13 3.66 0.22
CA ARG A 91 6.97 2.38 0.95
C ARG A 91 7.01 1.19 -0.01
N HIS A 92 6.36 1.29 -1.16
CA HIS A 92 6.35 0.22 -2.17
C HIS A 92 7.76 -0.02 -2.72
N LEU A 93 8.45 1.03 -3.16
CA LEU A 93 9.83 0.94 -3.67
C LEU A 93 10.79 0.43 -2.60
N LYS A 94 10.63 0.83 -1.34
CA LYS A 94 11.40 0.26 -0.22
C LYS A 94 11.13 -1.23 -0.06
N LYS A 95 9.87 -1.66 -0.17
CA LYS A 95 9.46 -3.07 -0.03
C LYS A 95 9.91 -3.93 -1.22
N GLU A 96 9.89 -3.40 -2.44
CA GLU A 96 10.42 -4.07 -3.63
C GLU A 96 11.95 -4.11 -3.64
N GLY A 97 12.61 -3.03 -3.22
CA GLY A 97 14.06 -2.99 -3.00
C GLY A 97 14.51 -3.90 -1.86
N ASP A 98 13.61 -4.20 -0.91
CA ASP A 98 13.80 -5.15 0.21
C ASP A 98 13.21 -6.54 -0.10
N SER A 99 12.90 -6.83 -1.38
CA SER A 99 12.55 -8.19 -1.83
C SER A 99 13.72 -9.15 -1.52
N PRO A 100 13.45 -10.36 -1.01
CA PRO A 100 14.18 -10.89 0.13
C PRO A 100 15.45 -11.63 -0.29
N ARG A 101 16.60 -10.97 -0.16
CA ARG A 101 17.87 -11.69 0.12
C ARG A 101 18.04 -12.06 1.59
N ARG A 102 17.04 -11.82 2.44
CA ARG A 102 17.10 -12.20 3.85
C ARG A 102 15.82 -12.87 4.32
N GLY A 103 15.90 -14.20 4.36
CA GLY A 103 15.18 -15.11 5.25
C GLY A 103 13.87 -14.61 5.82
N ARG A 104 12.79 -15.10 5.22
CA ARG A 104 11.45 -15.28 5.79
C ARG A 104 11.51 -15.56 7.30
N ARG A 105 11.51 -14.53 8.14
CA ARG A 105 11.08 -14.64 9.54
C ARG A 105 9.57 -14.57 9.51
N ALA A 106 8.96 -15.73 9.33
CA ALA A 106 7.57 -15.92 9.70
C ALA A 106 7.41 -15.53 11.17
N ALA A 107 6.37 -14.74 11.47
CA ALA A 107 5.83 -14.62 12.81
C ALA A 107 5.52 -16.03 13.35
N PRO A 108 5.63 -16.27 14.67
CA PRO A 108 5.62 -17.61 15.24
C PRO A 108 4.24 -18.25 15.02
N ALA A 109 4.14 -19.10 14.00
CA ALA A 109 3.07 -20.07 13.90
C ALA A 109 3.12 -20.94 15.16
N ALA A 110 1.94 -21.14 15.75
CA ALA A 110 1.75 -21.93 16.95
C ALA A 110 2.51 -23.26 16.87
N LYS A 111 3.15 -23.60 17.99
CA LYS A 111 3.92 -24.82 18.23
C LYS A 111 3.11 -26.06 17.85
N THR A 112 3.25 -26.55 16.63
CA THR A 112 3.23 -27.98 16.36
C THR A 112 4.68 -28.41 16.26
N ALA A 113 5.11 -29.22 17.22
CA ALA A 113 6.48 -29.71 17.29
C ALA A 113 6.75 -30.55 16.04
N GLU A 114 7.33 -29.93 15.01
CA GLU A 114 7.91 -30.64 13.87
C GLU A 114 8.82 -31.75 14.41
N PRO A 115 8.64 -33.00 13.99
CA PRO A 115 9.41 -34.11 14.51
C PRO A 115 10.85 -33.97 14.03
N LYS A 116 11.74 -33.48 14.90
CA LYS A 116 13.16 -33.37 14.62
C LYS A 116 13.84 -34.72 14.82
N LEU A 117 14.79 -35.07 13.96
CA LEU A 117 15.68 -36.21 14.22
C LEU A 117 16.31 -36.07 15.61
N GLU A 118 16.44 -37.15 16.35
CA GLU A 118 17.10 -37.12 17.66
C GLU A 118 18.62 -36.92 17.50
N THR A 119 19.28 -36.51 18.57
CA THR A 119 20.75 -36.51 18.61
C THR A 119 21.26 -37.94 18.66
N GLY A 120 22.24 -38.28 17.82
CA GLY A 120 22.72 -39.65 17.66
C GLY A 120 23.54 -39.85 16.39
N HIS A 121 23.98 -41.09 16.19
CA HIS A 121 24.73 -41.48 14.99
C HIS A 121 23.73 -42.05 13.99
N TYR A 122 23.85 -41.65 12.72
CA TYR A 122 22.99 -42.11 11.64
C TYR A 122 23.86 -42.76 10.58
N ARG A 123 23.49 -43.96 10.12
CA ARG A 123 24.21 -44.64 9.04
C ARG A 123 23.29 -44.85 7.86
N ASN A 124 23.67 -44.29 6.73
CA ASN A 124 22.93 -44.50 5.50
C ASN A 124 23.16 -45.93 4.97
N PRO A 125 22.12 -46.76 4.80
CA PRO A 125 22.27 -48.15 4.34
C PRO A 125 22.66 -48.25 2.86
N TYR A 126 22.42 -47.22 2.05
CA TYR A 126 22.71 -47.19 0.62
C TYR A 126 24.15 -46.76 0.32
N THR A 127 24.72 -45.89 1.16
CA THR A 127 26.09 -45.36 0.96
C THR A 127 27.09 -45.87 2.00
N GLY A 128 26.62 -46.50 3.08
CA GLY A 128 27.44 -46.97 4.19
C GLY A 128 28.02 -45.86 5.08
N ALA A 129 27.79 -44.59 4.75
CA ALA A 129 28.33 -43.43 5.45
C ALA A 129 27.65 -43.24 6.81
N THR A 130 28.44 -42.95 7.85
CA THR A 130 27.96 -42.68 9.21
C THR A 130 28.18 -41.22 9.56
N VAL A 131 27.14 -40.57 10.08
CA VAL A 131 27.12 -39.14 10.38
C VAL A 131 26.53 -38.90 11.77
N GLU A 132 27.21 -38.09 12.58
CA GLU A 132 26.78 -37.78 13.94
C GLU A 132 25.99 -36.46 14.01
N LYS A 133 24.78 -36.52 14.56
CA LYS A 133 23.94 -35.35 14.87
C LYS A 133 24.10 -34.97 16.35
N LYS A 134 24.84 -33.89 16.61
CA LYS A 134 25.04 -33.35 17.98
C LYS A 134 24.02 -32.30 18.41
N LYS A 135 23.84 -31.24 17.62
CA LYS A 135 22.93 -30.10 17.96
C LYS A 135 22.20 -29.53 16.74
N ARG A 136 22.84 -29.58 15.57
CA ARG A 136 22.27 -29.23 14.27
C ARG A 136 22.45 -30.40 13.32
N ASN A 137 21.59 -30.53 12.32
CA ASN A 137 21.77 -31.54 11.28
C ASN A 137 23.03 -31.18 10.48
N PRO A 138 24.05 -32.05 10.43
CA PRO A 138 25.16 -31.87 9.49
C PRO A 138 24.63 -31.94 8.05
N LYS A 139 25.34 -31.29 7.12
CA LYS A 139 24.89 -31.14 5.72
C LYS A 139 24.51 -32.47 5.06
N ALA A 140 25.30 -33.52 5.30
CA ALA A 140 25.04 -34.86 4.78
C ALA A 140 23.71 -35.44 5.29
N LEU A 141 23.38 -35.23 6.57
CA LEU A 141 22.11 -35.70 7.15
C LEU A 141 20.92 -34.88 6.66
N SER A 142 21.09 -33.59 6.42
CA SER A 142 20.07 -32.76 5.76
C SER A 142 19.80 -33.22 4.33
N GLN A 143 20.85 -33.52 3.56
CA GLN A 143 20.71 -34.06 2.20
C GLN A 143 19.96 -35.40 2.20
N TRP A 144 20.23 -36.29 3.14
CA TRP A 144 19.47 -37.54 3.25
C TRP A 144 17.99 -37.32 3.58
N ILE A 145 17.66 -36.33 4.41
CA ILE A 145 16.26 -35.99 4.70
C ILE A 145 15.56 -35.44 3.46
N ASP A 146 16.27 -34.62 2.66
CA ASP A 146 15.72 -34.05 1.43
C ASP A 146 15.51 -35.13 0.35
N GLU A 147 16.39 -36.15 0.30
CA GLU A 147 16.35 -37.23 -0.70
C GLU A 147 15.39 -38.37 -0.33
N TYR A 148 15.40 -38.83 0.93
CA TYR A 148 14.66 -40.04 1.36
C TYR A 148 13.49 -39.73 2.30
N GLY A 149 13.32 -38.47 2.68
CA GLY A 149 12.31 -38.07 3.65
C GLY A 149 12.74 -38.28 5.09
N LEU A 150 12.16 -37.47 5.98
CA LEU A 150 12.54 -37.41 7.38
C LEU A 150 12.22 -38.70 8.15
N ASP A 151 11.11 -39.37 7.83
CA ASP A 151 10.68 -40.57 8.56
C ASP A 151 11.55 -41.78 8.25
N THR A 152 12.03 -41.92 7.02
CA THR A 152 12.98 -42.97 6.64
C THR A 152 14.34 -42.76 7.28
N VAL A 153 14.83 -41.52 7.35
CA VAL A 153 16.14 -41.21 7.96
C VAL A 153 16.10 -41.37 9.49
N LYS A 154 14.94 -41.24 10.15
CA LYS A 154 14.80 -41.54 11.59
C LYS A 154 15.20 -42.97 11.92
N GLU A 155 14.83 -43.93 11.08
CA GLU A 155 15.05 -45.35 11.29
C GLU A 155 16.52 -45.77 11.11
N TRP A 156 17.37 -44.87 10.59
CA TRP A 156 18.79 -45.13 10.33
C TRP A 156 19.71 -44.78 11.51
N LYS A 157 19.11 -44.43 12.66
CA LYS A 157 19.85 -44.17 13.89
C LYS A 157 20.47 -45.48 14.39
N ILE A 158 21.76 -45.46 14.70
CA ILE A 158 22.50 -46.55 15.35
C ILE A 158 22.80 -46.16 16.79
#